data_AF-A0A7K6ZMM1-F1
#
_entry.id   AF-A0A7K6ZMM1-F1
#
_cell.length_a   1.000
_cell.length_b   1.000
_cell.length_c   1.000
_cell.angle_alpha   90.00
_cell.angle_beta   90.00
_cell.angle_gamma   90.00
#
_symmetry.space_group_name_H-M   'P 1'
#
loop_
_entity.id
_entity.type
_entity.pdbx_description
1 polymer ?
#
loop_
_entity_poly.entity_id
_entity_poly.type
_entity_poly.pdbx_seq_one_letter_code
_entity_poly.pdbx_strand_id
1 'polypeptide(L)'
;CWNFFSYFSGNATEEEEKLSRTVMRYWTNFARNGNPNGEGLEHWPQYDLDEKYLEIDVKQKEATKLKEHKMKFWEQMTKQTTERKA
;
A
#
# COMPACT_ATOMS: atom_id res chain seq x y z
N CYS A 1 3.68 13.23 -14.96
CA CYS A 1 3.46 11.78 -14.72
C CYS A 1 4.36 10.88 -15.56
N TRP A 2 4.64 11.20 -16.84
CA TRP A 2 5.58 10.43 -17.67
C TRP A 2 7.07 10.62 -17.28
N ASN A 3 7.43 11.75 -16.66
CA ASN A 3 8.81 12.03 -16.24
C ASN A 3 9.31 11.17 -15.05
N PHE A 4 8.42 10.52 -14.29
CA PHE A 4 8.85 9.55 -13.26
C PHE A 4 9.43 8.28 -13.91
N PHE A 5 8.87 7.88 -15.06
CA PHE A 5 9.29 6.68 -15.80
C PHE A 5 10.68 6.86 -16.44
N SER A 6 11.02 8.09 -16.85
CA SER A 6 12.32 8.41 -17.46
C SER A 6 13.51 8.31 -16.50
N TYR A 7 13.29 8.33 -15.18
CA TYR A 7 14.38 8.22 -14.20
C TYR A 7 14.79 6.76 -13.94
N PHE A 8 13.92 5.80 -14.27
CA PHE A 8 14.15 4.35 -14.09
C PHE A 8 14.55 3.61 -15.38
N SER A 9 14.41 4.25 -16.55
CA SER A 9 14.51 3.64 -17.87
C SER A 9 15.94 3.35 -18.35
N GLY A 10 16.83 2.98 -17.43
CA GLY A 10 18.09 2.31 -17.77
C GLY A 10 18.01 0.79 -17.63
N ASN A 11 17.31 0.27 -16.60
CA ASN A 11 17.42 -1.13 -16.17
C ASN A 11 16.19 -1.69 -15.42
N ALA A 12 14.96 -1.21 -15.68
CA ALA A 12 13.77 -1.81 -15.06
C ALA A 12 13.47 -3.19 -15.67
N THR A 13 13.20 -4.18 -14.82
CA THR A 13 12.72 -5.49 -15.26
C THR A 13 11.28 -5.39 -15.76
N GLU A 14 10.86 -6.37 -16.59
CA GLU A 14 9.46 -6.44 -17.07
C GLU A 14 8.46 -6.51 -15.91
N GLU A 15 8.82 -7.18 -14.82
CA GLU A 15 7.99 -7.28 -13.61
C GLU A 15 7.82 -5.92 -12.92
N GLU A 16 8.88 -5.12 -12.83
CA GLU A 16 8.84 -3.76 -12.27
C GLU A 16 8.04 -2.80 -13.15
N GLU A 17 8.17 -2.91 -14.49
CA GLU A 17 7.35 -2.12 -15.40
C GLU A 17 5.86 -2.46 -15.25
N LYS A 18 5.54 -3.75 -15.17
CA LYS A 18 4.17 -4.23 -14.97
C LYS A 18 3.62 -3.75 -13.63
N LEU A 19 4.40 -3.89 -12.56
CA LEU A 19 4.04 -3.41 -11.22
C LEU A 19 3.77 -1.89 -11.24
N SER A 20 4.67 -1.11 -11.84
CA SER A 20 4.54 0.34 -11.97
C SER A 20 3.26 0.74 -12.68
N ARG A 21 2.95 0.09 -13.82
CA ARG A 21 1.69 0.31 -14.55
C ARG A 21 0.47 -0.02 -13.70
N THR A 22 0.48 -1.13 -12.97
CA THR A 22 -0.61 -1.52 -12.08
C THR A 22 -0.82 -0.49 -10.95
N VAL A 23 0.25 -0.06 -10.30
CA VAL A 23 0.20 0.95 -9.21
C VAL A 23 -0.31 2.29 -9.73
N MET A 24 0.13 2.73 -10.91
CA MET A 24 -0.39 3.95 -11.54
C MET A 24 -1.90 3.86 -11.83
N ARG A 25 -2.41 2.70 -12.24
CA ARG A 25 -3.85 2.49 -12.48
C ARG A 25 -4.66 2.63 -11.18
N TYR A 26 -4.23 1.99 -10.09
CA TYR A 26 -4.89 2.18 -8.78
C TYR A 26 -4.93 3.65 -8.36
N TRP A 27 -3.80 4.35 -8.42
CA TRP A 27 -3.73 5.75 -8.01
C TRP A 27 -4.55 6.69 -8.90
N THR A 28 -4.58 6.46 -10.21
CA THR A 28 -5.37 7.27 -11.14
C THR A 28 -6.87 7.05 -10.97
N ASN A 29 -7.31 5.82 -10.70
CA ASN A 29 -8.70 5.53 -10.34
C ASN A 29 -9.08 6.23 -9.02
N PHE A 30 -8.26 6.07 -7.99
CA PHE A 30 -8.47 6.70 -6.68
C PHE A 30 -8.55 8.22 -6.80
N ALA A 31 -7.64 8.86 -7.55
CA ALA A 31 -7.67 10.31 -7.76
C ALA A 31 -8.92 10.80 -8.50
N ARG A 32 -9.54 9.95 -9.32
CA ARG A 32 -10.75 10.30 -10.09
C ARG A 32 -12.03 10.24 -9.27
N ASN A 33 -12.20 9.23 -8.42
CA ASN A 33 -13.48 8.95 -7.76
C ASN A 33 -13.38 8.45 -6.31
N GLY A 34 -12.19 8.45 -5.72
CA GLY A 34 -11.96 7.94 -4.36
C GLY A 34 -11.92 6.42 -4.23
N ASN A 35 -12.07 5.67 -5.33
CA ASN A 35 -12.03 4.22 -5.35
C ASN A 35 -10.88 3.73 -6.27
N PRO A 36 -9.88 3.00 -5.76
CA PRO A 36 -8.75 2.54 -6.56
C PRO A 36 -9.12 1.41 -7.55
N ASN A 37 -10.24 0.72 -7.34
CA ASN A 37 -10.62 -0.47 -8.09
C ASN A 37 -10.98 -0.17 -9.57
N GLY A 38 -10.81 -1.18 -10.44
CA GLY A 38 -11.16 -1.11 -11.86
C GLY A 38 -10.97 -2.45 -12.56
N GLU A 39 -11.41 -2.54 -13.81
CA GLU A 39 -11.33 -3.77 -14.60
C GLU A 39 -9.88 -4.27 -14.75
N GLY A 40 -9.64 -5.57 -14.55
CA GLY A 40 -8.30 -6.16 -14.68
C GLY A 40 -7.30 -5.71 -13.61
N LEU A 41 -7.79 -5.26 -12.46
CA LEU A 41 -7.01 -5.06 -11.24
C LEU A 41 -7.50 -6.03 -10.16
N GLU A 42 -6.60 -6.46 -9.28
CA GLU A 42 -7.00 -7.17 -8.06
C GLU A 42 -7.88 -6.26 -7.19
N HIS A 43 -8.77 -6.88 -6.42
CA HIS A 43 -9.64 -6.11 -5.55
C HIS A 43 -8.85 -5.46 -4.42
N TRP A 44 -8.91 -4.13 -4.32
CA TRP A 44 -8.39 -3.38 -3.20
C TRP A 44 -9.54 -3.10 -2.21
N PRO A 45 -9.58 -3.81 -1.07
CA PRO A 45 -10.66 -3.66 -0.10
C PRO A 45 -10.59 -2.29 0.58
N GLN A 46 -11.75 -1.72 0.89
CA GLN A 46 -11.81 -0.55 1.75
C GLN A 46 -11.35 -0.94 3.16
N TYR A 47 -10.55 -0.08 3.78
CA TYR A 47 -10.11 -0.29 5.14
C TYR A 47 -11.25 -0.05 6.13
N ASP A 48 -11.57 -1.06 6.95
CA ASP A 48 -12.62 -1.06 7.96
C ASP A 48 -12.18 -1.80 9.24
N LEU A 49 -13.13 -2.29 10.03
CA LEU A 49 -12.86 -3.03 11.28
C LEU A 49 -12.19 -4.38 11.06
N ASP A 50 -12.26 -4.96 9.85
CA ASP A 50 -11.55 -6.19 9.51
C ASP A 50 -10.07 -5.91 9.14
N GLU A 51 -9.69 -4.63 9.05
CA GLU A 51 -8.33 -4.15 8.75
C GLU A 51 -7.74 -4.77 7.49
N LYS A 52 -8.59 -4.99 6.48
CA LYS A 52 -8.19 -5.51 5.17
C LYS A 52 -7.36 -4.48 4.41
N TYR A 53 -6.34 -4.94 3.72
CA TYR A 53 -5.48 -4.11 2.89
C TYR A 53 -4.98 -4.89 1.66
N LEU A 54 -4.55 -4.15 0.64
CA LEU A 54 -3.88 -4.72 -0.52
C LEU A 54 -2.36 -4.72 -0.30
N GLU A 55 -1.74 -5.89 -0.39
CA GLU A 55 -0.28 -5.99 -0.50
C GLU A 55 0.13 -5.68 -1.94
N ILE A 56 0.90 -4.60 -2.11
CA ILE A 56 1.46 -4.20 -3.40
C ILE A 56 2.84 -4.84 -3.52
N ASP A 57 2.90 -5.95 -4.26
CA ASP A 57 4.09 -6.66 -4.70
C ASP A 57 3.90 -7.03 -6.19
N VAL A 58 4.84 -7.72 -6.84
CA VAL A 58 4.71 -8.19 -8.24
C VAL A 58 3.36 -8.90 -8.49
N LYS A 59 2.90 -9.67 -7.49
CA LYS A 59 1.53 -10.19 -7.42
C LYS A 59 0.80 -9.54 -6.26
N GLN A 60 -0.28 -8.82 -6.58
CA GLN A 60 -1.10 -8.20 -5.55
C GLN A 60 -1.97 -9.24 -4.86
N LYS A 61 -2.17 -9.08 -3.56
CA LYS A 61 -3.04 -9.96 -2.77
C LYS A 61 -3.69 -9.20 -1.61
N GLU A 62 -4.90 -9.60 -1.26
CA GLU A 62 -5.56 -9.14 -0.04
C GLU A 62 -4.88 -9.77 1.19
N ALA A 63 -4.71 -8.97 2.23
CA ALA A 63 -4.26 -9.38 3.54
C ALA A 63 -4.99 -8.57 4.63
N THR A 64 -4.79 -8.93 5.89
CA THR A 64 -5.49 -8.33 7.04
C THR A 64 -4.51 -7.97 8.15
N LYS A 65 -4.85 -6.97 8.96
CA LYS A 65 -4.16 -6.64 10.23
C LYS A 65 -2.67 -6.32 10.05
N LEU A 66 -2.39 -5.33 9.21
CA LEU A 66 -1.03 -4.95 8.84
C LEU A 66 -0.19 -4.61 10.08
N LYS A 67 0.88 -5.39 10.31
CA LYS A 67 1.87 -5.17 11.38
C LYS A 67 1.27 -5.16 12.80
N GLU A 68 0.18 -5.87 13.05
CA GLU A 68 -0.55 -5.89 14.33
C GLU A 68 0.38 -6.01 15.56
N HIS A 69 1.28 -7.01 15.57
CA HIS A 69 2.20 -7.23 16.69
C HIS A 69 3.14 -6.05 16.94
N LYS A 70 3.63 -5.39 15.88
CA LYS A 70 4.51 -4.22 16.02
C LYS A 70 3.74 -3.03 16.56
N MET A 71 2.50 -2.83 16.11
CA MET A 71 1.66 -1.73 16.60
C MET A 71 1.32 -1.91 18.09
N LYS A 72 0.94 -3.12 18.52
CA LYS A 72 0.72 -3.43 19.94
C LYS A 72 1.97 -3.16 20.79
N PHE A 73 3.14 -3.56 20.29
CA PHE A 73 4.41 -3.30 20.97
C PHE A 73 4.70 -1.80 21.13
N TRP A 74 4.58 -1.01 20.06
CA TRP A 74 4.84 0.43 20.10
C TRP A 74 3.83 1.18 20.97
N GLU A 75 2.56 0.77 20.95
CA GLU A 75 1.53 1.33 21.82
C GLU A 75 1.89 1.10 23.31
N GLN A 76 2.31 -0.10 23.67
CA GLN A 76 2.75 -0.40 25.04
C GLN A 76 3.99 0.41 25.43
N MET A 77 4.99 0.49 24.56
CA MET A 77 6.23 1.20 24.83
C MET A 77 6.02 2.71 25.00
N THR A 78 5.19 3.31 24.13
CA THR A 78 4.90 4.75 24.17
C THR A 78 4.10 5.15 25.42
N LYS A 79 3.17 4.31 25.88
CA LYS A 79 2.47 4.49 27.16
C LYS A 79 3.45 4.51 28.35
N GLN A 80 4.30 3.48 28.46
CA GLN A 80 5.32 3.40 29.52
C GLN A 80 6.28 4.60 29.51
N THR A 81 6.65 5.09 28.32
CA THR A 81 7.57 6.23 28.19
C THR A 81 6.92 7.54 28.64
N THR A 82 5.63 7.71 28.35
CA THR A 82 4.86 8.88 28.80
C THR A 82 4.71 8.87 30.33
N GLU A 83 4.40 7.72 30.92
CA GLU A 83 4.26 7.55 32.38
C GLU A 83 5.57 7.77 33.14
N ARG A 84 6.73 7.40 32.57
CA ARG A 84 8.04 7.64 33.18
C ARG A 84 8.52 9.09 33.11
N LYS A 85 7.92 9.91 32.23
CA LYS A 85 8.28 11.33 32.03
C LYS A 85 7.32 12.29 32.75
N ALA A 86 6.16 11.80 33.19
CA ALA A 86 5.19 12.52 34.02
C ALA A 86 5.59 12.44 35.49
#